data_AF-A0A817X6G0-F1
#
_entry.id   AF-A0A817X6G0-F1
#
_cell.length_a   1.000
_cell.length_b   1.000
_cell.length_c   1.000
_cell.angle_alpha   90.00
_cell.angle_beta   90.00
_cell.angle_gamma   90.00
#
_symmetry.space_group_name_H-M   'P 1'
#
loop_
_entity.id
_entity.type
_entity.pdbx_description
1 polymer ?
#
loop_
_entity_poly.entity_id
_entity_poly.type
_entity_poly.pdbx_seq_one_letter_code
_entity_poly.pdbx_strand_id
1 'polypeptide(L)'
;MIINNVEAGPIQDVLTLVFSEANAPIVILPAHVINGLCKYSNKHYLQVMTPFHASELLAKNSIILSRLTYEQKVSLLTYIILNDPDPGLVIELNLLPLANNQFITFQGKQASPIYLIDNNTDVLKLFQEKNYDKFLNPNIDRKLYDILSSENFQGMITVLLFLLYLRS
;
A
#
# COMPACT_ATOMS: atom_id res chain seq x y z
N MET A 1 -4.10 -17.50 -15.53
CA MET A 1 -2.78 -16.92 -15.83
C MET A 1 -2.97 -15.42 -15.85
N ILE A 2 -2.26 -14.70 -14.99
CA ILE A 2 -2.40 -13.25 -14.81
C ILE A 2 -1.29 -12.56 -15.61
N ILE A 3 -1.66 -11.62 -16.46
CA ILE A 3 -0.72 -10.85 -17.27
C ILE A 3 -0.29 -9.62 -16.47
N ASN A 4 0.99 -9.57 -16.12
CA ASN A 4 1.59 -8.37 -15.54
C ASN A 4 1.87 -7.36 -16.65
N ASN A 5 0.96 -6.39 -16.80
CA ASN A 5 1.07 -5.30 -17.77
C ASN A 5 1.54 -3.99 -17.12
N VAL A 6 2.12 -4.06 -15.92
CA VAL A 6 2.73 -2.89 -15.29
C VAL A 6 3.98 -2.53 -16.08
N GLU A 7 4.24 -1.23 -16.26
CA GLU A 7 5.46 -0.75 -16.90
C GLU A 7 6.71 -1.37 -16.27
N ALA A 8 7.70 -1.68 -17.11
CA ALA A 8 8.94 -2.29 -16.65
C ALA A 8 9.63 -1.38 -15.63
N GLY A 9 9.91 -1.91 -14.45
CA GLY A 9 10.47 -1.16 -13.34
C GLY A 9 10.39 -1.91 -12.01
N PRO A 10 10.83 -1.28 -10.91
CA PRO A 10 10.97 -1.94 -9.61
C PRO A 10 9.68 -2.61 -9.11
N ILE A 11 8.53 -2.03 -9.42
CA ILE A 11 7.24 -2.56 -9.02
C ILE A 11 6.83 -3.82 -9.80
N GLN A 12 7.23 -3.94 -11.07
CA GLN A 12 6.99 -5.13 -11.87
C GLN A 12 7.73 -6.34 -11.27
N ASP A 13 8.97 -6.13 -10.81
CA ASP A 13 9.78 -7.16 -10.15
C ASP A 13 9.16 -7.58 -8.81
N VAL A 14 8.71 -6.61 -8.00
CA VAL A 14 8.03 -6.88 -6.72
C VAL A 14 6.76 -7.69 -6.93
N LEU A 15 5.91 -7.30 -7.88
CA LEU A 15 4.67 -8.02 -8.17
C LEU A 15 4.97 -9.42 -8.72
N THR A 16 6.00 -9.57 -9.56
CA THR A 16 6.41 -10.87 -10.07
C THR A 16 6.92 -11.78 -8.95
N LEU A 17 7.71 -11.25 -8.03
CA LEU A 17 8.18 -11.97 -6.85
C LEU A 17 7.01 -12.41 -5.96
N VAL A 18 6.12 -11.48 -5.60
CA VAL A 18 4.96 -11.74 -4.74
C VAL A 18 4.07 -12.84 -5.33
N PHE A 19 3.75 -12.76 -6.62
CA PHE A 19 2.91 -13.75 -7.28
C PHE A 19 3.62 -15.09 -7.42
N SER A 20 4.92 -15.09 -7.70
CA SER A 20 5.71 -16.32 -7.79
C SER A 20 5.81 -17.04 -6.44
N GLU A 21 6.07 -16.32 -5.35
CA GLU A 21 6.12 -16.89 -3.99
C GLU A 21 4.77 -17.46 -3.53
N ALA A 22 3.67 -16.87 -3.98
CA ALA A 22 2.32 -17.38 -3.73
C ALA A 22 1.90 -18.52 -4.67
N ASN A 23 2.81 -19.02 -5.54
CA ASN A 23 2.51 -20.01 -6.58
C ASN A 23 1.36 -19.58 -7.52
N ALA A 24 1.17 -18.28 -7.72
CA ALA A 24 0.17 -17.74 -8.63
C ALA A 24 0.75 -17.69 -10.06
N PRO A 25 0.03 -18.19 -11.08
CA PRO A 25 0.53 -18.20 -12.45
C PRO A 25 0.54 -16.79 -13.04
N ILE A 26 1.69 -16.12 -12.98
CA ILE A 26 1.95 -14.80 -13.53
C ILE A 26 2.84 -14.87 -14.77
N VAL A 27 2.56 -14.05 -15.78
CA VAL A 27 3.38 -13.94 -16.99
C VAL A 27 3.57 -12.47 -17.35
N ILE A 28 4.81 -12.11 -17.68
CA ILE A 28 5.15 -10.82 -18.29
C ILE A 28 5.22 -11.04 -19.81
N LEU A 29 4.47 -10.25 -20.56
CA LEU A 29 4.42 -10.32 -22.02
C LEU A 29 4.79 -8.97 -22.63
N PRO A 30 5.49 -8.95 -23.78
CA PRO A 30 5.71 -7.70 -24.52
C PRO A 30 4.40 -7.06 -24.97
N ALA A 31 4.36 -5.72 -25.03
CA ALA A 31 3.16 -4.96 -25.40
C ALA A 31 2.55 -5.40 -26.75
N HIS A 32 3.38 -5.73 -27.74
CA HIS A 32 2.89 -6.21 -29.05
C HIS A 32 2.19 -7.57 -28.95
N VAL A 33 2.63 -8.46 -28.05
CA VAL A 33 1.99 -9.76 -27.79
C VAL A 33 0.66 -9.55 -27.08
N ILE A 34 0.62 -8.66 -26.07
CA ILE A 34 -0.63 -8.30 -25.36
C ILE A 34 -1.64 -7.72 -26.34
N ASN A 35 -1.23 -6.79 -27.20
CA ASN A 35 -2.10 -6.19 -28.21
C ASN A 35 -2.64 -7.23 -29.20
N GLY A 36 -1.79 -8.17 -29.62
CA GLY A 36 -2.22 -9.32 -30.44
C GLY A 36 -3.25 -10.18 -29.72
N LEU A 37 -2.97 -10.57 -28.47
CA LEU A 37 -3.90 -11.36 -27.67
C LEU A 37 -5.23 -10.62 -27.47
N CYS A 38 -5.22 -9.34 -27.12
CA CYS A 38 -6.43 -8.53 -26.94
C CYS A 38 -7.27 -8.43 -28.22
N LYS A 39 -6.64 -8.48 -29.40
CA LYS A 39 -7.31 -8.41 -30.70
C LYS A 39 -7.91 -9.74 -31.13
N TYR A 40 -7.27 -10.87 -30.81
CA TYR A 40 -7.62 -12.18 -31.36
C TYR A 40 -8.18 -13.17 -30.33
N SER A 41 -8.08 -12.89 -29.03
CA SER A 41 -8.68 -13.70 -27.98
C SER A 41 -10.02 -13.15 -27.53
N ASN A 42 -10.90 -14.04 -27.07
CA ASN A 42 -12.11 -13.63 -26.36
C ASN A 42 -11.69 -12.92 -25.06
N LYS A 43 -12.20 -11.69 -24.84
CA LYS A 43 -11.86 -10.83 -23.69
C LYS A 43 -11.96 -11.53 -22.33
N HIS A 44 -12.75 -12.59 -22.22
CA HIS A 44 -12.92 -13.38 -21.00
C HIS A 44 -11.70 -14.23 -20.60
N TYR A 45 -10.72 -14.46 -21.49
CA TYR A 45 -9.56 -15.31 -21.20
C TYR A 45 -8.30 -14.54 -20.78
N LEU A 46 -8.28 -13.22 -20.98
CA LEU A 46 -7.14 -12.38 -20.58
C LEU A 46 -7.43 -11.74 -19.24
N GLN A 47 -6.82 -12.28 -18.19
CA GLN A 47 -6.81 -11.64 -16.87
C GLN A 47 -5.58 -10.74 -16.77
N VAL A 48 -5.80 -9.43 -16.90
CA VAL A 48 -4.76 -8.44 -16.62
C VAL A 48 -4.68 -8.25 -15.11
N MET A 49 -3.46 -8.16 -14.58
CA MET A 49 -3.24 -7.93 -13.16
C MET A 49 -3.85 -6.59 -12.73
N THR A 50 -4.57 -6.61 -11.61
CA THR A 50 -5.15 -5.42 -10.99
C THR A 50 -4.73 -5.35 -9.53
N PRO A 51 -4.82 -4.17 -8.88
CA PRO A 51 -4.61 -4.02 -7.44
C PRO A 51 -5.39 -5.04 -6.60
N PHE A 52 -6.63 -5.36 -6.99
CA PHE A 52 -7.45 -6.39 -6.34
C PHE A 52 -6.77 -7.76 -6.30
N HIS A 53 -6.19 -8.21 -7.41
CA HIS A 53 -5.50 -9.51 -7.45
C HIS A 53 -4.28 -9.53 -6.51
N ALA A 54 -3.53 -8.42 -6.44
CA ALA A 54 -2.39 -8.30 -5.54
C ALA A 54 -2.84 -8.30 -4.08
N SER A 55 -3.86 -7.51 -3.76
CA SER A 55 -4.48 -7.43 -2.42
C SER A 55 -4.98 -8.80 -1.95
N GLU A 56 -5.79 -9.49 -2.76
CA GLU A 56 -6.37 -10.80 -2.41
C GLU A 56 -5.27 -11.84 -2.16
N LEU A 57 -4.23 -11.86 -2.99
CA LEU A 57 -3.12 -12.78 -2.87
C LEU A 57 -2.31 -12.53 -1.60
N LEU A 58 -2.06 -11.27 -1.25
CA LEU A 58 -1.34 -10.88 -0.04
C LEU A 58 -2.15 -11.17 1.23
N ALA A 59 -3.47 -10.99 1.19
CA ALA A 59 -4.35 -11.34 2.31
C ALA A 59 -4.28 -12.85 2.61
N LYS A 60 -4.23 -13.69 1.56
CA LYS A 60 -4.08 -15.15 1.69
C LYS A 60 -2.67 -15.58 2.10
N ASN A 61 -1.65 -14.77 1.81
CA ASN A 61 -0.24 -15.10 2.00
C ASN A 61 0.51 -14.00 2.79
N SER A 62 0.02 -13.69 3.99
CA SER A 62 0.55 -12.61 4.83
C SER A 62 2.04 -12.74 5.17
N ILE A 63 2.60 -13.96 5.10
CA ILE A 63 4.03 -14.24 5.31
C ILE A 63 4.90 -13.59 4.22
N ILE A 64 4.40 -13.41 3.00
CA ILE A 64 5.19 -12.79 1.91
C ILE A 64 5.55 -11.35 2.29
N LEU A 65 4.61 -10.62 2.91
CA LEU A 65 4.85 -9.25 3.36
C LEU A 65 5.99 -9.17 4.38
N SER A 66 6.23 -10.18 5.22
CA SER A 66 7.33 -10.10 6.20
C SER A 66 8.71 -10.23 5.56
N ARG A 67 8.80 -10.76 4.33
CA ARG A 67 10.06 -10.94 3.57
C ARG A 67 10.42 -9.75 2.70
N LEU A 68 9.45 -8.90 2.39
CA LEU A 68 9.68 -7.71 1.58
C LEU A 68 10.45 -6.65 2.35
N THR A 69 11.40 -6.01 1.67
CA THR A 69 12.11 -4.82 2.16
C THR A 69 11.16 -3.63 2.31
N TYR A 70 11.62 -2.58 3.00
CA TYR A 70 10.83 -1.37 3.23
C TYR A 70 10.38 -0.75 1.90
N GLU A 71 11.31 -0.58 0.96
CA GLU A 71 11.07 0.04 -0.35
C GLU A 71 10.09 -0.78 -1.20
N GLN A 72 10.16 -2.11 -1.12
CA GLN A 72 9.25 -3.00 -1.83
C GLN A 72 7.83 -2.90 -1.27
N LYS A 73 7.67 -2.82 0.06
CA LYS A 73 6.36 -2.62 0.70
C LYS A 73 5.76 -1.26 0.33
N VAL A 74 6.55 -0.20 0.38
CA VAL A 74 6.09 1.13 -0.05
C VAL A 74 5.69 1.09 -1.52
N SER A 75 6.51 0.51 -2.40
CA SER A 75 6.19 0.39 -3.83
C SER A 75 4.91 -0.39 -4.07
N LEU A 76 4.69 -1.48 -3.33
CA LEU A 76 3.49 -2.30 -3.41
C LEU A 76 2.25 -1.55 -2.93
N LEU A 77 2.36 -0.83 -1.80
CA LEU A 77 1.30 0.02 -1.29
C LEU A 77 0.96 1.13 -2.29
N THR A 78 1.98 1.81 -2.83
CA THR A 78 1.83 2.84 -3.87
C THR A 78 1.12 2.26 -5.09
N TYR A 79 1.50 1.07 -5.54
CA TYR A 79 0.82 0.41 -6.66
C TYR A 79 -0.66 0.17 -6.37
N ILE A 80 -0.99 -0.39 -5.21
CA ILE A 80 -2.37 -0.70 -4.85
C ILE A 80 -3.19 0.60 -4.80
N ILE A 81 -2.75 1.57 -4.01
CA ILE A 81 -3.50 2.80 -3.71
C ILE A 81 -3.60 3.74 -4.92
N LEU A 82 -2.52 3.92 -5.70
CA LEU A 82 -2.54 4.86 -6.82
C LEU A 82 -3.32 4.35 -8.03
N ASN A 83 -3.42 3.01 -8.19
CA ASN A 83 -4.18 2.43 -9.30
C ASN A 83 -5.64 2.13 -8.92
N ASP A 84 -5.93 1.93 -7.63
CA ASP A 84 -7.29 1.75 -7.12
C ASP A 84 -7.38 2.24 -5.65
N PRO A 85 -7.88 3.47 -5.41
CA PRO A 85 -7.89 4.09 -4.08
C PRO A 85 -9.04 3.57 -3.18
N ASP A 86 -9.35 2.28 -3.24
CA ASP A 86 -10.28 1.61 -2.33
C ASP A 86 -9.54 1.14 -1.07
N PRO A 87 -9.89 1.67 0.13
CA PRO A 87 -9.33 1.20 1.40
C PRO A 87 -9.52 -0.31 1.62
N GLY A 88 -10.59 -0.90 1.07
CA GLY A 88 -10.87 -2.33 1.15
C GLY A 88 -9.73 -3.20 0.64
N LEU A 89 -8.91 -2.69 -0.29
CA LEU A 89 -7.79 -3.42 -0.87
C LEU A 89 -6.57 -3.52 0.06
N VAL A 90 -6.47 -2.68 1.07
CA VAL A 90 -5.32 -2.70 1.99
C VAL A 90 -5.66 -3.21 3.37
N ILE A 91 -6.95 -3.29 3.73
CA ILE A 91 -7.42 -3.84 5.01
C ILE A 91 -6.79 -5.23 5.25
N GLU A 92 -6.38 -5.48 6.51
CA GLU A 92 -5.70 -6.70 6.96
C GLU A 92 -4.29 -6.94 6.38
N LEU A 93 -3.76 -6.03 5.54
CA LEU A 93 -2.39 -6.11 5.05
C LEU A 93 -1.43 -5.33 5.95
N ASN A 94 -0.29 -5.95 6.29
CA ASN A 94 0.82 -5.31 7.02
C ASN A 94 1.65 -4.40 6.09
N LEU A 95 1.02 -3.30 5.69
CA LEU A 95 1.53 -2.35 4.72
C LEU A 95 1.43 -0.88 5.16
N LEU A 96 0.86 -0.56 6.33
CA LEU A 96 0.74 0.85 6.77
C LEU A 96 2.09 1.33 7.34
N PRO A 97 2.80 2.29 6.70
CA PRO A 97 4.14 2.70 7.10
C PRO A 97 4.10 3.68 8.29
N LEU A 98 4.89 3.43 9.32
CA LEU A 98 4.97 4.26 10.53
C LEU A 98 6.27 5.07 10.58
N ALA A 99 6.27 6.15 11.36
CA ALA A 99 7.42 7.05 11.50
C ALA A 99 8.65 6.39 12.13
N ASN A 100 8.48 5.26 12.82
CA ASN A 100 9.59 4.42 13.30
C ASN A 100 10.19 3.49 12.21
N ASN A 101 9.83 3.69 10.94
CA ASN A 101 10.20 2.88 9.78
C ASN A 101 9.73 1.42 9.84
N GLN A 102 8.75 1.10 10.70
CA GLN A 102 8.08 -0.19 10.71
C GLN A 102 6.75 -0.12 9.96
N PHE A 103 6.15 -1.29 9.74
CA PHE A 103 4.82 -1.41 9.16
C PHE A 103 3.88 -2.06 10.17
N ILE A 104 2.62 -1.61 10.13
CA ILE A 104 1.54 -2.28 10.82
C ILE A 104 0.43 -2.67 9.85
N THR A 105 -0.45 -3.52 10.34
CA THR A 105 -1.65 -3.94 9.61
C THR A 105 -2.63 -2.79 9.46
N PHE A 106 -3.12 -2.56 8.25
CA PHE A 106 -4.28 -1.69 8.03
C PHE A 106 -5.50 -2.30 8.72
N GLN A 107 -6.10 -1.53 9.61
CA GLN A 107 -7.25 -1.96 10.39
C GLN A 107 -8.48 -1.13 10.00
N GLY A 108 -9.67 -1.72 10.18
CA GLY A 108 -10.94 -1.03 9.97
C GLY A 108 -11.33 -0.10 11.13
N LYS A 109 -12.63 0.13 11.30
CA LYS A 109 -13.21 1.15 12.20
C LYS A 109 -12.92 1.00 13.70
N GLN A 110 -12.27 -0.08 14.16
CA GLN A 110 -11.99 -0.35 15.57
C GLN A 110 -10.48 -0.31 15.91
N ALA A 111 -9.68 0.34 15.06
CA ALA A 111 -8.23 0.41 15.18
C ALA A 111 -7.75 1.41 16.24
N SER A 112 -6.49 1.23 16.69
CA SER A 112 -5.75 2.32 17.35
C SER A 112 -5.51 3.46 16.35
N PRO A 113 -5.71 4.73 16.74
CA PRO A 113 -5.52 5.85 15.85
C PRO A 113 -4.04 6.00 15.46
N ILE A 114 -3.80 6.27 14.18
CA ILE A 114 -2.50 6.69 13.66
C ILE A 114 -2.57 8.18 13.36
N TYR A 115 -1.66 8.93 13.95
CA TYR A 115 -1.59 10.38 13.81
C TYR A 115 -0.90 10.76 12.50
N LEU A 116 -1.49 11.77 11.85
CA LEU A 116 -0.91 12.42 10.69
C LEU A 116 -0.10 13.62 11.17
N ILE A 117 1.05 13.82 10.55
CA ILE A 117 1.90 14.99 10.78
C ILE A 117 1.71 15.88 9.56
N ASP A 118 1.23 17.10 9.78
CA ASP A 118 1.27 18.09 8.71
C ASP A 118 2.74 18.32 8.29
N ASN A 119 2.99 18.84 7.09
CA ASN A 119 4.24 18.91 6.32
C ASN A 119 5.57 19.27 7.06
N ASN A 120 5.53 19.54 8.36
CA ASN A 120 6.65 19.73 9.26
C ASN A 120 7.04 18.45 10.03
N THR A 121 8.04 17.73 9.51
CA THR A 121 8.60 16.53 10.16
C THR A 121 9.31 16.81 11.49
N ASP A 122 9.68 18.05 11.78
CA ASP A 122 10.32 18.42 13.05
C ASP A 122 9.37 18.27 14.24
N VAL A 123 8.06 18.18 14.01
CA VAL A 123 7.06 17.91 15.05
C VAL A 123 7.32 16.57 15.74
N LEU A 124 7.87 15.56 15.02
CA LEU A 124 8.24 14.28 15.62
C LEU A 124 9.28 14.43 16.73
N LYS A 125 10.20 15.40 16.61
CA LYS A 125 11.25 15.66 17.61
C LYS A 125 10.69 16.12 18.97
N LEU A 126 9.43 16.55 19.01
CA LEU A 126 8.73 16.90 20.26
C LEU A 126 8.29 15.65 21.05
N PHE A 127 8.29 14.47 20.42
CA PHE A 127 7.91 13.22 21.03
C PHE A 127 9.12 12.32 21.27
N GLN A 128 9.03 11.44 22.26
CA GLN A 128 10.02 10.39 22.46
C GLN A 128 9.95 9.38 21.30
N GLU A 129 11.09 8.92 20.79
CA GLU A 129 11.19 7.98 19.66
C GLU A 129 10.33 6.72 19.84
N LYS A 130 10.16 6.25 21.08
CA LYS A 130 9.29 5.12 21.43
C LYS A 130 7.81 5.31 21.05
N ASN A 131 7.38 6.54 20.76
CA ASN A 131 6.02 6.89 20.35
C ASN A 131 5.88 7.06 18.84
N TYR A 132 6.95 6.90 18.05
CA TYR A 132 6.93 7.08 16.59
C TYR A 132 6.09 6.01 15.88
N ASP A 133 5.78 4.91 16.57
CA ASP A 133 4.86 3.86 16.13
C ASP A 133 3.39 4.32 16.02
N LYS A 134 3.07 5.50 16.55
CA LYS A 134 1.72 6.08 16.49
C LYS A 134 1.53 7.06 15.34
N PHE A 135 2.59 7.37 14.59
CA PHE A 135 2.54 8.39 13.55
C PHE A 135 2.74 7.75 12.18
N LEU A 136 2.01 8.23 11.18
CA LEU A 136 2.25 7.86 9.78
C LEU A 136 3.66 8.32 9.37
N ASN A 137 4.37 7.51 8.60
CA ASN A 137 5.71 7.88 8.17
C ASN A 137 5.67 9.13 7.27
N PRO A 138 6.29 10.26 7.66
CA PRO A 138 6.26 11.47 6.85
C PRO A 138 7.22 11.43 5.65
N ASN A 139 8.10 10.42 5.57
CA ASN A 139 9.11 10.29 4.51
C ASN A 139 8.63 9.49 3.29
N ILE A 140 7.38 9.04 3.26
CA ILE A 140 6.80 8.39 2.09
C ILE A 140 6.49 9.40 0.98
N ASP A 141 6.25 8.92 -0.24
CA ASP A 141 5.90 9.78 -1.37
C ASP A 141 4.68 10.66 -1.02
N ARG A 142 4.75 11.94 -1.40
CA ARG A 142 3.73 12.93 -1.05
C ARG A 142 2.35 12.57 -1.58
N LYS A 143 2.24 12.00 -2.78
CA LYS A 143 0.93 11.59 -3.34
C LYS A 143 0.34 10.45 -2.53
N LEU A 144 1.16 9.49 -2.14
CA LEU A 144 0.74 8.40 -1.26
C LEU A 144 0.29 8.95 0.11
N TYR A 145 1.07 9.87 0.69
CA TYR A 145 0.73 10.51 1.96
C TYR A 145 -0.61 11.24 1.89
N ASP A 146 -0.85 12.02 0.84
CA ASP A 146 -2.08 12.79 0.64
C ASP A 146 -3.31 11.86 0.52
N ILE A 147 -3.18 10.72 -0.16
CA ILE A 147 -4.29 9.74 -0.28
C ILE A 147 -4.54 9.02 1.05
N LEU A 148 -3.49 8.60 1.75
CA LEU A 148 -3.63 8.00 3.09
C LEU A 148 -4.22 8.99 4.11
N SER A 149 -3.96 10.28 3.90
CA SER A 149 -4.52 11.37 4.69
C SER A 149 -5.91 11.79 4.24
N SER A 150 -6.47 11.22 3.17
CA SER A 150 -7.79 11.58 2.66
C SER A 150 -8.92 10.98 3.50
N GLU A 151 -10.11 11.56 3.41
CA GLU A 151 -11.31 11.10 4.14
C GLU A 151 -11.66 9.63 3.85
N ASN A 152 -11.29 9.11 2.67
CA ASN A 152 -11.53 7.72 2.29
C ASN A 152 -10.78 6.73 3.18
N PHE A 153 -9.57 7.07 3.62
CA PHE A 153 -8.73 6.21 4.45
C PHE A 153 -8.89 6.51 5.96
N GLN A 154 -9.63 7.57 6.31
CA GLN A 154 -9.93 7.93 7.69
C GLN A 154 -11.22 7.25 8.17
N GLY A 155 -11.10 6.21 9.01
CA GLY A 155 -12.26 5.46 9.52
C GLY A 155 -13.13 6.23 10.54
N MET A 156 -12.50 7.12 11.32
CA MET A 156 -13.17 8.08 12.19
C MET A 156 -12.39 9.39 12.12
N ILE A 157 -13.01 10.42 11.55
CA ILE A 157 -12.57 11.79 11.70
C ILE A 157 -12.74 12.17 13.17
N THR A 158 -11.70 11.97 13.97
CA THR A 158 -11.48 12.89 15.08
C THR A 158 -10.68 14.02 14.46
N VAL A 159 -11.37 15.08 14.01
CA VAL A 159 -10.70 16.35 13.72
C VAL A 159 -10.02 16.75 15.01
N LEU A 160 -8.71 16.51 15.10
CA LEU A 160 -7.87 17.07 16.14
C LEU A 160 -6.62 17.65 15.51
N LEU A 161 -6.85 18.60 14.58
CA LEU A 161 -6.07 19.83 14.64
C LEU A 161 -6.58 20.60 15.87
N PHE A 162 -5.67 20.92 16.79
CA PHE A 162 -5.87 21.54 18.11
C PHE A 162 -6.31 20.62 19.27
N LEU A 163 -5.34 20.01 19.95
CA LEU A 163 -5.30 20.14 21.42
C LEU A 163 -3.90 20.58 21.88
N LEU A 164 -3.73 21.91 21.94
CA LEU A 164 -3.05 22.53 23.07
C LEU A 164 -3.71 21.99 24.35
N TYR A 165 -3.00 21.19 25.13
CA TYR A 165 -3.18 21.16 26.59
C TYR A 165 -1.82 21.23 27.27
N LEU A 166 -1.41 22.48 27.51
CA LEU A 166 -0.59 22.82 28.67
C LEU A 166 -1.50 22.88 29.90
N ARG A 167 -0.96 22.43 31.06
CA ARG A 167 -1.53 22.29 32.42
C ARG A 167 -2.35 21.01 32.65
N SER A 168 -2.23 20.34 33.78
CA SER A 168 -1.81 20.77 35.14
C SER A 168 -0.34 20.55 35.49
#